data_AF-A0A2D7Y0E3-F1
#
_entry.id   AF-A0A2D7Y0E3-F1
#
_cell.length_a   1.000
_cell.length_b   1.000
_cell.length_c   1.000
_cell.angle_alpha   90.00
_cell.angle_beta   90.00
_cell.angle_gamma   90.00
#
_symmetry.space_group_name_H-M   'P 1'
#
loop_
_entity.id
_entity.type
_entity.pdbx_description
1 polymer ?
#
loop_
_entity_poly.entity_id
_entity_poly.type
_entity_poly.pdbx_seq_one_letter_code
_entity_poly.pdbx_strand_id
1 'polypeptide(L)'
;MKLKIAFSALVLGTAMPAIAQDGTGEAEAGQAFFQQKMCTTCHIVTTNDGTRMGSPSPINIDLSGVVGSEAASAEGPSSSRYSAAMKTAKEKGLVWTEENLIAFITSPQVFLSEYNGSSAVSSMPLGTNDAEASEDIVAFLASLSE
;
A
#
# COMPACT_ATOMS: atom_id res chain seq x y z
N MET A 1 50.33 36.13 -25.91
CA MET A 1 50.63 34.90 -25.14
C MET A 1 49.32 34.31 -24.65
N LYS A 2 49.16 33.01 -24.86
CA LYS A 2 47.96 32.22 -24.56
C LYS A 2 48.04 31.73 -23.11
N LEU A 3 46.95 31.77 -22.35
CA LEU A 3 46.71 30.74 -21.35
C LEU A 3 45.20 30.54 -21.17
N LYS A 4 44.71 29.45 -21.76
CA LYS A 4 43.37 28.90 -21.56
C LYS A 4 43.45 28.00 -20.34
N ILE A 5 42.64 28.23 -19.31
CA ILE A 5 42.46 27.29 -18.21
C ILE A 5 41.01 26.83 -18.27
N ALA A 6 40.84 25.61 -18.79
CA ALA A 6 39.58 24.88 -18.79
C ALA A 6 39.44 24.20 -17.44
N PHE A 7 38.40 24.52 -16.70
CA PHE A 7 38.01 23.78 -15.50
C PHE A 7 36.98 22.73 -15.92
N SER A 8 37.45 21.51 -16.19
CA SER A 8 36.58 20.35 -16.35
C SER A 8 35.93 20.01 -15.01
N ALA A 9 34.66 20.33 -14.84
CA ALA A 9 33.84 19.78 -13.78
C ALA A 9 33.51 18.31 -14.14
N LEU A 10 34.20 17.39 -13.48
CA LEU A 10 33.93 15.96 -13.55
C LEU A 10 32.58 15.69 -12.89
N VAL A 11 31.56 15.39 -13.71
CA VAL A 11 30.26 14.90 -13.25
C VAL A 11 30.48 13.48 -12.73
N LEU A 12 30.59 13.32 -11.41
CA LEU A 12 30.42 12.01 -10.78
C LEU A 12 28.93 11.69 -10.81
N GLY A 13 28.51 10.94 -11.83
CA GLY A 13 27.22 10.26 -11.82
C GLY A 13 27.22 9.21 -10.72
N THR A 14 26.51 9.48 -9.63
CA THR A 14 26.14 8.44 -8.68
C THR A 14 25.11 7.55 -9.38
N ALA A 15 25.55 6.39 -9.86
CA ALA A 15 24.66 5.29 -10.18
C ALA A 15 23.98 4.87 -8.87
N MET A 16 22.75 5.32 -8.66
CA MET A 16 21.87 4.72 -7.67
C MET A 16 21.62 3.27 -8.10
N PRO A 17 21.53 2.32 -7.15
CA PRO A 17 21.04 1.00 -7.46
C PRO A 17 19.62 1.18 -8.00
N ALA A 18 19.39 0.78 -9.24
CA ALA A 18 18.05 0.53 -9.72
C ALA A 18 17.52 -0.64 -8.89
N ILE A 19 16.77 -0.32 -7.83
CA ILE A 19 15.84 -1.29 -7.25
C ILE A 19 14.87 -1.59 -8.39
N ALA A 20 14.83 -2.84 -8.81
CA ALA A 20 13.86 -3.30 -9.79
C ALA A 20 12.47 -3.13 -9.16
N GLN A 21 11.84 -1.98 -9.41
CA GLN A 21 10.42 -1.81 -9.16
C GLN A 21 9.70 -2.37 -10.38
N ASP A 22 9.32 -3.65 -10.29
CA ASP A 22 8.46 -4.29 -11.30
C ASP A 22 7.01 -3.76 -11.25
N GLY A 23 6.72 -2.78 -10.39
CA GLY A 23 5.44 -2.06 -10.28
C GLY A 23 5.50 -0.64 -10.83
N THR A 24 4.34 -0.11 -11.24
CA THR A 24 4.22 1.23 -11.87
C THR A 24 4.25 2.40 -10.89
N GLY A 25 4.19 2.16 -9.57
CA GLY A 25 4.09 3.19 -8.54
C GLY A 25 5.40 3.56 -7.84
N GLU A 26 5.42 4.75 -7.23
CA GLU A 26 6.53 5.30 -6.45
C GLU A 26 6.30 5.11 -4.94
N ALA A 27 7.15 4.33 -4.27
CA ALA A 27 6.96 3.98 -2.86
C ALA A 27 7.01 5.20 -1.92
N GLU A 28 7.90 6.15 -2.19
CA GLU A 28 8.02 7.38 -1.40
C GLU A 28 6.78 8.28 -1.54
N ALA A 29 6.24 8.42 -2.75
CA ALA A 29 4.97 9.12 -2.99
C ALA A 29 3.81 8.37 -2.31
N GLY A 30 3.83 7.04 -2.37
CA GLY A 30 2.87 6.16 -1.74
C GLY A 30 2.79 6.33 -0.23
N GLN A 31 3.93 6.49 0.45
CA GLN A 31 3.96 6.78 1.88
C GLN A 31 3.25 8.11 2.19
N ALA A 32 3.43 9.13 1.36
CA ALA A 32 2.76 10.42 1.51
C ALA A 32 1.25 10.29 1.25
N PHE A 33 0.85 9.58 0.19
CA PHE A 33 -0.56 9.32 -0.09
C PHE A 33 -1.24 8.48 0.99
N PHE A 34 -0.56 7.50 1.58
CA PHE A 34 -1.09 6.72 2.71
C PHE A 34 -1.48 7.60 3.90
N GLN A 35 -0.73 8.67 4.15
CA GLN A 35 -1.09 9.67 5.18
C GLN A 35 -2.21 10.59 4.71
N GLN A 36 -2.12 11.11 3.48
CA GLN A 36 -3.06 12.09 2.94
C GLN A 36 -4.46 11.52 2.70
N LYS A 37 -4.56 10.25 2.26
CA LYS A 37 -5.82 9.53 2.03
C LYS A 37 -6.40 8.92 3.32
N MET A 38 -5.92 9.38 4.49
CA MET A 38 -6.42 9.04 5.82
C MET A 38 -6.31 7.56 6.21
N CYS A 39 -5.46 6.77 5.54
CA CYS A 39 -5.28 5.35 5.82
C CYS A 39 -4.82 5.12 7.28
N THR A 40 -3.99 6.03 7.80
CA THR A 40 -3.46 6.03 9.18
C THR A 40 -4.51 6.21 10.28
N THR A 41 -5.77 6.54 9.93
CA THR A 41 -6.87 6.64 10.90
C THR A 41 -7.34 5.26 11.37
N CYS A 42 -7.30 4.27 10.48
CA CYS A 42 -7.81 2.92 10.73
C CYS A 42 -6.72 1.84 10.63
N HIS A 43 -5.61 2.16 9.98
CA HIS A 43 -4.51 1.25 9.73
C HIS A 43 -3.23 1.72 10.40
N ILE A 44 -2.36 0.76 10.64
CA ILE A 44 -0.98 0.99 11.02
C ILE A 44 -0.07 0.32 10.01
N VAL A 45 1.15 0.85 9.89
CA VAL A 45 2.26 0.19 9.22
C VAL A 45 3.54 0.42 10.04
N THR A 46 4.45 -0.52 9.96
CA THR A 46 5.82 -0.39 10.46
C THR A 46 6.73 -0.42 9.25
N THR A 47 7.44 0.68 8.99
CA THR A 47 8.40 0.78 7.89
C THR A 47 9.66 -0.03 8.18
N ASN A 48 10.48 -0.28 7.16
CA ASN A 48 11.69 -1.11 7.27
C ASN A 48 12.74 -0.55 8.26
N ASP A 49 12.72 0.75 8.54
CA ASP A 49 13.55 1.42 9.55
C ASP A 49 12.97 1.34 10.98
N GLY A 50 11.82 0.67 11.16
CA GLY A 50 11.11 0.53 12.43
C GLY A 50 10.19 1.70 12.77
N THR A 51 10.03 2.69 11.88
CA THR A 51 9.11 3.81 12.10
C THR A 51 7.65 3.32 12.01
N ARG A 52 6.87 3.58 13.06
CA ARG A 52 5.44 3.24 13.08
C ARG A 52 4.58 4.41 12.63
N MET A 53 3.72 4.17 11.65
CA MET A 53 2.71 5.12 11.18
C MET A 53 1.30 4.69 11.63
N GLY A 54 0.44 5.67 11.92
CA GLY A 54 -0.92 5.44 12.41
C GLY A 54 -1.02 5.31 13.94
N SER A 55 -2.25 5.42 14.46
CA SER A 55 -2.50 5.33 15.90
C SER A 55 -2.34 3.88 16.41
N PRO A 56 -1.63 3.63 17.53
CA PRO A 56 -1.34 2.29 18.02
C PRO A 56 -2.53 1.60 18.72
N SER A 57 -3.75 1.82 18.25
CA SER A 57 -4.94 1.18 18.80
C SER A 57 -4.97 -0.31 18.45
N PRO A 58 -5.31 -1.22 19.39
CA PRO A 58 -5.36 -2.67 19.14
C PRO A 58 -6.44 -3.07 18.11
N ILE A 59 -7.35 -2.15 17.82
CA ILE A 59 -8.42 -2.32 16.83
C ILE A 59 -7.96 -1.97 15.41
N ASN A 60 -6.81 -1.30 15.24
CA ASN A 60 -6.30 -0.93 13.92
C ASN A 60 -5.63 -2.14 13.27
N ILE A 61 -5.82 -2.28 11.96
CA ILE A 61 -5.26 -3.38 11.18
C ILE A 61 -3.85 -2.99 10.74
N ASP A 62 -2.89 -3.86 11.01
CA ASP A 62 -1.52 -3.74 10.49
C ASP A 62 -1.50 -4.18 9.03
N LEU A 63 -0.96 -3.31 8.16
CA LEU A 63 -0.81 -3.56 6.73
C LEU A 63 0.64 -3.85 6.33
N SER A 64 1.57 -3.93 7.30
CA SER A 64 2.94 -4.37 7.05
C SER A 64 2.91 -5.83 6.57
N GLY A 65 3.48 -6.12 5.40
CA GLY A 65 3.41 -7.47 4.81
C GLY A 65 2.04 -7.86 4.22
N VAL A 66 1.15 -6.90 3.94
CA VAL A 66 -0.17 -7.21 3.36
C VAL A 66 -0.09 -7.71 1.91
N VAL A 67 0.93 -7.30 1.15
CA VAL A 67 1.08 -7.71 -0.25
C VAL A 67 1.46 -9.20 -0.29
N GLY A 68 0.67 -9.97 -1.03
CA GLY A 68 0.77 -11.43 -1.11
C GLY A 68 0.08 -12.17 0.05
N SER A 69 -0.46 -11.49 1.05
CA SER A 69 -1.13 -12.14 2.17
C SER A 69 -2.55 -12.58 1.81
N GLU A 70 -3.09 -13.58 2.52
CA GLU A 70 -4.52 -13.86 2.48
C GLU A 70 -5.32 -12.70 3.08
N ALA A 71 -6.53 -12.48 2.55
CA ALA A 71 -7.45 -11.49 3.11
C ALA A 71 -7.91 -11.87 4.53
N ALA A 72 -8.28 -10.84 5.30
CA ALA A 72 -8.77 -10.99 6.68
C ALA A 72 -7.88 -11.89 7.57
N SER A 73 -6.56 -11.67 7.55
CA SER A 73 -5.60 -12.50 8.29
C SER A 73 -5.16 -11.91 9.63
N ALA A 74 -5.56 -10.68 9.95
CA ALA A 74 -5.24 -10.11 11.26
C ALA A 74 -6.00 -10.84 12.39
N GLU A 75 -5.32 -11.04 13.50
CA GLU A 75 -5.84 -11.73 14.68
C GLU A 75 -6.23 -10.78 15.82
N GLY A 76 -6.80 -11.33 16.89
CA GLY A 76 -7.11 -10.58 18.10
C GLY A 76 -8.17 -9.48 17.88
N PRO A 77 -8.10 -8.35 18.62
CA PRO A 77 -9.12 -7.30 18.55
C PRO A 77 -9.28 -6.69 17.16
N SER A 78 -8.21 -6.61 16.36
CA SER A 78 -8.23 -6.07 14.99
C SER A 78 -9.15 -6.87 14.05
N SER A 79 -9.27 -8.20 14.26
CA SER A 79 -10.11 -9.08 13.46
C SER A 79 -11.60 -8.71 13.49
N SER A 80 -12.04 -7.99 14.54
CA SER A 80 -13.41 -7.50 14.68
C SER A 80 -13.77 -6.41 13.65
N ARG A 81 -12.78 -5.80 12.99
CA ARG A 81 -12.98 -4.76 11.97
C ARG A 81 -13.34 -5.30 10.60
N TYR A 82 -13.08 -6.58 10.33
CA TYR A 82 -13.43 -7.18 9.05
C TYR A 82 -14.96 -7.30 8.90
N SER A 83 -15.48 -6.79 7.79
CA SER A 83 -16.88 -7.00 7.42
C SER A 83 -17.16 -8.47 7.16
N ALA A 84 -18.44 -8.86 7.21
CA ALA A 84 -18.86 -10.19 6.76
C ALA A 84 -18.40 -10.47 5.32
N ALA A 85 -18.50 -9.47 4.44
CA ALA A 85 -18.06 -9.59 3.06
C ALA A 85 -16.56 -9.87 2.89
N MET A 86 -15.71 -9.24 3.72
CA MET A 86 -14.26 -9.51 3.69
C MET A 86 -13.95 -10.93 4.17
N LYS A 87 -14.68 -11.41 5.19
CA LYS A 87 -14.56 -12.80 5.68
C LYS A 87 -14.99 -13.82 4.62
N THR A 88 -16.10 -13.56 3.92
CA THR A 88 -16.52 -14.39 2.77
C THR A 88 -15.48 -14.37 1.65
N ALA A 89 -14.86 -13.22 1.36
CA ALA A 89 -13.79 -13.15 0.36
C ALA A 89 -12.57 -13.99 0.76
N LYS A 90 -12.18 -13.98 2.04
CA LYS A 90 -11.16 -14.89 2.61
C LYS A 90 -11.53 -16.37 2.42
N GLU A 91 -12.76 -16.77 2.75
CA GLU A 91 -13.23 -18.15 2.55
C GLU A 91 -13.19 -18.58 1.08
N LYS A 92 -13.34 -17.63 0.16
CA LYS A 92 -13.18 -17.80 -1.29
C LYS A 92 -11.73 -17.70 -1.77
N GLY A 93 -10.76 -17.57 -0.87
CA GLY A 93 -9.33 -17.57 -1.19
C GLY A 93 -8.79 -16.24 -1.73
N LEU A 94 -9.38 -15.10 -1.35
CA LEU A 94 -8.83 -13.79 -1.74
C LEU A 94 -7.41 -13.63 -1.21
N VAL A 95 -6.47 -13.37 -2.13
CA VAL A 95 -5.09 -12.99 -1.86
C VAL A 95 -4.86 -11.55 -2.30
N TRP A 96 -4.15 -10.78 -1.48
CA TRP A 96 -3.81 -9.39 -1.75
C TRP A 96 -2.63 -9.27 -2.72
N THR A 97 -2.86 -9.59 -3.99
CA THR A 97 -1.97 -9.16 -5.07
C THR A 97 -2.01 -7.64 -5.21
N GLU A 98 -1.00 -7.05 -5.85
CA GLU A 98 -1.01 -5.61 -6.13
C GLU A 98 -2.25 -5.18 -6.91
N GLU A 99 -2.64 -5.96 -7.94
CA GLU A 99 -3.85 -5.73 -8.73
C GLU A 99 -5.12 -5.74 -7.86
N ASN A 100 -5.26 -6.74 -6.99
CA ASN A 100 -6.43 -6.83 -6.10
C ASN A 100 -6.46 -5.68 -5.08
N LEU A 101 -5.30 -5.27 -4.57
CA LEU A 101 -5.20 -4.14 -3.65
C LEU A 101 -5.57 -2.83 -4.34
N ILE A 102 -5.06 -2.56 -5.54
CA ILE A 102 -5.41 -1.37 -6.32
C ILE A 102 -6.92 -1.32 -6.56
N ALA A 103 -7.51 -2.43 -7.02
CA ALA A 103 -8.95 -2.52 -7.26
C ALA A 103 -9.78 -2.34 -5.97
N PHE A 104 -9.35 -2.95 -4.87
CA PHE A 104 -10.03 -2.83 -3.58
C PHE A 104 -9.93 -1.42 -3.00
N ILE A 105 -8.75 -0.79 -3.03
CA ILE A 105 -8.54 0.58 -2.54
C ILE A 105 -9.34 1.59 -3.38
N THR A 106 -9.50 1.33 -4.67
CA THR A 106 -10.33 2.17 -5.55
C THR A 106 -11.79 2.17 -5.12
N SER A 107 -12.36 0.97 -4.91
CA SER A 107 -13.76 0.84 -4.51
C SER A 107 -14.01 -0.43 -3.69
N PRO A 108 -13.85 -0.38 -2.35
CA PRO A 108 -13.91 -1.56 -1.50
C PRO A 108 -15.22 -2.34 -1.59
N GLN A 109 -16.34 -1.60 -1.71
CA GLN A 109 -17.66 -2.21 -1.77
C GLN A 109 -17.92 -2.89 -3.12
N VAL A 110 -17.51 -2.25 -4.22
CA VAL A 110 -17.67 -2.82 -5.57
C VAL A 110 -16.80 -4.05 -5.70
N PHE A 111 -15.51 -3.95 -5.36
CA PHE A 111 -14.58 -5.06 -5.39
C PHE A 111 -15.10 -6.28 -4.61
N LEU A 112 -15.53 -6.09 -3.36
CA LEU A 112 -16.06 -7.20 -2.56
C LEU A 112 -17.38 -7.76 -3.12
N SER A 113 -18.20 -6.94 -3.78
CA SER A 113 -19.44 -7.43 -4.39
C SER A 113 -19.15 -8.31 -5.61
N GLU A 114 -18.21 -7.89 -6.45
CA GLU A 114 -17.77 -8.62 -7.63
C GLU A 114 -17.05 -9.92 -7.25
N TYR A 115 -16.07 -9.84 -6.33
CA TYR A 115 -15.33 -11.00 -5.85
C TYR A 115 -16.25 -12.04 -5.20
N ASN A 116 -17.23 -11.57 -4.41
CA ASN A 116 -18.19 -12.47 -3.78
C ASN A 116 -19.34 -12.90 -4.70
N GLY A 117 -19.53 -12.28 -5.86
CA GLY A 117 -20.63 -12.58 -6.78
C GLY A 117 -22.01 -12.19 -6.24
N SER A 118 -22.08 -11.29 -5.26
CA SER A 118 -23.31 -10.82 -4.62
C SER A 118 -23.09 -9.46 -3.97
N SER A 119 -24.15 -8.66 -3.82
CA SER A 119 -24.06 -7.37 -3.11
C SER A 119 -23.38 -7.51 -1.74
N ALA A 120 -22.37 -6.69 -1.51
CA ALA A 120 -21.53 -6.73 -0.32
C ALA A 120 -21.46 -5.36 0.36
N VAL A 121 -21.08 -5.35 1.64
CA VAL A 121 -20.77 -4.12 2.39
C VAL A 121 -19.36 -4.23 2.96
N SER A 122 -18.53 -3.26 2.62
CA SER A 122 -17.18 -3.14 3.19
C SER A 122 -17.23 -2.37 4.50
N SER A 123 -16.42 -2.78 5.49
CA SER A 123 -16.15 -2.00 6.70
C SER A 123 -15.14 -0.87 6.45
N MET A 124 -14.54 -0.82 5.25
CA MET A 124 -13.73 0.28 4.77
C MET A 124 -14.60 1.18 3.88
N PRO A 125 -15.15 2.30 4.43
CA PRO A 125 -16.12 3.13 3.72
C PRO A 125 -15.48 4.10 2.72
N LEU A 126 -14.16 4.29 2.81
CA LEU A 126 -13.40 5.21 1.99
C LEU A 126 -12.51 4.40 1.03
N GLY A 127 -12.68 4.65 -0.26
CA GLY A 127 -11.68 4.33 -1.27
C GLY A 127 -11.04 5.62 -1.80
N THR A 128 -10.12 5.50 -2.75
CA THR A 128 -9.57 6.63 -3.50
C THR A 128 -9.81 6.42 -4.98
N ASN A 129 -10.47 7.38 -5.65
CA ASN A 129 -10.66 7.35 -7.10
C ASN A 129 -9.46 7.91 -7.88
N ASP A 130 -8.36 8.12 -7.17
CA ASP A 130 -7.08 8.59 -7.67
C ASP A 130 -6.23 7.36 -7.99
N ALA A 131 -6.08 7.09 -9.30
CA ALA A 131 -5.41 5.90 -9.79
C ALA A 131 -3.92 5.91 -9.43
N GLU A 132 -3.25 7.05 -9.63
CA GLU A 132 -1.85 7.25 -9.26
C GLU A 132 -1.65 7.01 -7.77
N ALA A 133 -2.48 7.63 -6.92
CA ALA A 133 -2.38 7.39 -5.48
C ALA A 133 -2.63 5.92 -5.08
N SER A 134 -3.48 5.20 -5.82
CA SER A 134 -3.74 3.78 -5.55
C SER A 134 -2.51 2.92 -5.87
N GLU A 135 -1.89 3.14 -7.03
CA GLU A 135 -0.67 2.46 -7.46
C GLU A 135 0.49 2.75 -6.51
N ASP A 136 0.70 4.03 -6.18
CA ASP A 136 1.77 4.46 -5.27
C ASP A 136 1.59 3.91 -3.85
N ILE A 137 0.36 3.95 -3.29
CA ILE A 137 0.07 3.36 -1.98
C ILE A 137 0.40 1.87 -1.98
N VAL A 138 0.05 1.15 -3.05
CA VAL A 138 0.35 -0.28 -3.16
C VAL A 138 1.84 -0.53 -3.32
N ALA A 139 2.55 0.27 -4.10
CA ALA A 139 4.02 0.22 -4.20
C ALA A 139 4.68 0.46 -2.83
N PHE A 140 4.17 1.42 -2.04
CA PHE A 140 4.61 1.64 -0.67
C PHE A 140 4.37 0.39 0.19
N LEU A 141 3.17 -0.19 0.20
CA LEU A 141 2.89 -1.39 0.98
C LEU A 141 3.73 -2.60 0.54
N ALA A 142 4.00 -2.75 -0.76
CA ALA A 142 4.87 -3.79 -1.29
C ALA A 142 6.30 -3.63 -0.78
N SER A 143 6.81 -2.39 -0.71
CA SER A 143 8.15 -2.09 -0.17
C SER A 143 8.32 -2.47 1.31
N LEU A 144 7.21 -2.66 2.06
CA LEU A 144 7.21 -3.06 3.47
C LEU A 144 7.14 -4.59 3.67
N SER A 145 7.15 -5.36 2.59
CA SER A 145 6.93 -6.81 2.61
C SER A 145 8.23 -7.61 2.40
N GLU A 146 9.39 -6.96 2.48
CA GLU A 146 10.73 -7.55 2.31
C GLU A 146 11.38 -8.00 3.64
#